data_AF-A0A7X7CRE2-F1
#
_entry.id   AF-A0A7X7CRE2-F1
#
_cell.length_a   1.000
_cell.length_b   1.000
_cell.length_c   1.000
_cell.angle_alpha   90.00
_cell.angle_beta   90.00
_cell.angle_gamma   90.00
#
_symmetry.space_group_name_H-M   'P 1'
#
loop_
_entity.id
_entity.type
_entity.pdbx_description
1 polymer ?
#
loop_
_entity_poly.entity_id
_entity_poly.type
_entity_poly.pdbx_seq_one_letter_code
_entity_poly.pdbx_strand_id
1 'polypeptide(L)'
;AWYASSFFSAHNVGSVFVTLLMLLALFLFFRFTPMGLAMRAAAQNPDSARLVGIRVSWMLALGWGLAAAIGAVAGMMIAPVVFLDPNMMAGILLYGFAAALLGGIDNPWGAVVGGFIVGVVENLLGAYVIGTELKLTVALILIVGILTVKPAGLFGKHVVSRV
;
A
#
# COMPACT_ATOMS: atom_id res chain seq x y z
N ALA A 1 -31.47 30.56 -2.31
CA ALA A 1 -30.03 30.71 -2.56
C ALA A 1 -29.21 29.86 -1.58
N TRP A 2 -29.36 28.53 -1.61
CA TRP A 2 -28.72 27.61 -0.65
C TRP A 2 -28.11 26.42 -1.38
N TYR A 3 -27.01 26.66 -2.11
CA TYR A 3 -26.27 25.64 -2.88
C TYR A 3 -24.81 25.50 -2.39
N ALA A 4 -24.56 25.55 -1.07
CA ALA A 4 -23.17 25.57 -0.58
C ALA A 4 -22.91 24.88 0.77
N SER A 5 -23.61 23.79 1.11
CA SER A 5 -23.27 23.01 2.32
C SER A 5 -23.13 21.51 2.04
N SER A 6 -21.87 21.08 2.04
CA SER A 6 -21.39 19.75 2.46
C SER A 6 -21.43 18.57 1.46
N PHE A 7 -20.89 18.74 0.26
CA PHE A 7 -20.53 17.61 -0.62
C PHE A 7 -19.29 16.82 -0.13
N PHE A 8 -18.52 17.37 0.82
CA PHE A 8 -17.37 16.70 1.42
C PHE A 8 -17.69 16.32 2.87
N SER A 9 -17.97 15.04 3.11
CA SER A 9 -18.04 14.50 4.46
C SER A 9 -16.70 14.72 5.16
N ALA A 10 -16.70 15.29 6.37
CA ALA A 10 -15.47 15.60 7.13
C ALA A 10 -14.54 14.39 7.28
N HIS A 11 -15.12 13.18 7.28
CA HIS A 11 -14.41 11.92 7.28
C HIS A 11 -13.56 11.70 6.01
N ASN A 12 -14.07 12.02 4.82
CA ASN A 12 -13.34 11.84 3.55
C ASN A 12 -12.19 12.83 3.41
N VAL A 13 -12.39 14.06 3.87
CA VAL A 13 -11.33 15.08 3.87
C VAL A 13 -10.26 14.72 4.90
N GLY A 14 -10.67 14.28 6.09
CA GLY A 14 -9.78 13.78 7.12
C GLY A 14 -8.96 12.59 6.65
N SER A 15 -9.56 11.66 5.91
CA SER A 15 -8.85 10.48 5.43
C SER A 15 -7.82 10.78 4.35
N VAL A 16 -8.15 11.66 3.41
CA VAL A 16 -7.17 12.15 2.42
C VAL A 16 -6.02 12.89 3.09
N PHE A 17 -6.31 13.72 4.11
CA PHE A 17 -5.28 14.45 4.83
C PHE A 17 -4.33 13.52 5.59
N VAL A 18 -4.88 12.54 6.34
CA VAL A 18 -4.07 11.57 7.10
C VAL A 18 -3.23 10.69 6.17
N THR A 19 -3.82 10.20 5.07
CA THR A 19 -3.07 9.38 4.10
C THR A 19 -1.94 10.18 3.46
N LEU A 20 -2.17 11.42 3.04
CA LEU A 20 -1.14 12.29 2.50
C LEU A 20 -0.02 12.56 3.51
N LEU A 21 -0.38 12.85 4.77
CA LEU A 21 0.57 13.06 5.86
C LEU A 21 1.42 11.82 6.12
N MET A 22 0.81 10.63 6.12
CA MET A 22 1.53 9.36 6.29
C MET A 22 2.48 9.07 5.12
N LEU A 23 2.04 9.29 3.88
CA LEU A 23 2.91 9.14 2.71
C LEU A 23 4.11 10.07 2.79
N LEU A 24 3.89 11.32 3.20
CA LEU A 24 4.93 12.33 3.34
C LEU A 24 5.89 11.98 4.49
N ALA A 25 5.37 11.54 5.63
CA ALA A 25 6.16 11.07 6.76
C ALA A 25 7.04 9.86 6.40
N LEU A 26 6.48 8.87 5.71
CA LEU A 26 7.24 7.71 5.23
C LEU A 26 8.29 8.11 4.21
N PHE A 27 7.94 9.01 3.28
CA PHE A 27 8.89 9.51 2.30
C PHE A 27 10.07 10.21 2.98
N LEU A 28 9.80 11.10 3.94
CA LEU A 28 10.85 11.77 4.70
C LEU A 28 11.69 10.78 5.50
N PHE A 29 11.03 9.80 6.15
CA PHE A 29 11.71 8.76 6.92
C PHE A 29 12.67 7.96 6.03
N PHE A 30 12.22 7.42 4.90
CA PHE A 30 13.06 6.64 4.01
C PHE A 30 14.11 7.47 3.25
N ARG A 31 13.86 8.76 3.00
CA ARG A 31 14.77 9.62 2.22
C ARG A 31 15.86 10.27 3.08
N PHE A 32 15.52 10.72 4.29
CA PHE A 32 16.41 11.54 5.11
C PHE A 32 16.99 10.83 6.33
N THR A 33 16.40 9.72 6.79
CA THR A 33 16.93 9.03 7.98
C THR A 33 17.96 7.94 7.64
N PRO A 34 19.06 7.83 8.41
CA PRO A 34 20.05 6.77 8.23
C PRO A 34 19.47 5.38 8.51
N MET A 35 18.47 5.29 9.39
CA MET A 35 17.73 4.05 9.64
C MET A 35 16.99 3.56 8.39
N GLY A 36 16.31 4.46 7.67
CA GLY A 36 15.63 4.11 6.42
C GLY A 36 16.57 3.58 5.33
N LEU A 37 17.77 4.15 5.21
CA LEU A 37 18.80 3.66 4.29
C LEU A 37 19.30 2.26 4.69
N ALA A 38 19.56 2.06 5.98
CA ALA A 38 20.05 0.80 6.50
C ALA A 38 19.00 -0.32 6.43
N MET A 39 17.71 0.01 6.58
CA MET A 39 16.59 -0.91 6.33
C MET A 39 16.54 -1.36 4.87
N ARG A 40 16.72 -0.44 3.91
CA ARG A 40 16.75 -0.79 2.48
C ARG A 40 17.95 -1.65 2.13
N ALA A 41 19.12 -1.38 2.72
CA ALA A 41 20.31 -2.21 2.54
C ALA A 41 20.10 -3.63 3.10
N ALA A 42 19.52 -3.74 4.29
CA ALA A 42 19.19 -5.02 4.92
C ALA A 42 18.15 -5.84 4.13
N ALA A 43 17.23 -5.17 3.43
CA ALA A 43 16.21 -5.82 2.59
C ALA A 43 16.78 -6.34 1.26
N GLN A 44 17.78 -5.65 0.68
CA GLN A 44 18.39 -6.07 -0.59
C GLN A 44 19.37 -7.21 -0.42
N ASN A 45 20.29 -7.10 0.54
CA ASN A 45 21.31 -8.13 0.80
C ASN A 45 21.58 -8.21 2.31
N PRO A 46 20.85 -9.07 3.06
CA PRO A 46 21.01 -9.18 4.50
C PRO A 46 22.41 -9.64 4.90
N ASP A 47 23.05 -10.53 4.12
CA ASP A 47 24.39 -11.02 4.42
C ASP A 47 25.44 -9.92 4.29
N SER A 48 25.41 -9.15 3.20
CA SER A 48 26.30 -8.00 3.02
C SER A 48 26.04 -6.92 4.06
N ALA A 49 24.79 -6.65 4.43
CA ALA A 49 24.45 -5.67 5.46
C ALA A 49 25.04 -6.03 6.83
N ARG A 50 25.05 -7.33 7.20
CA ARG A 50 25.67 -7.81 8.45
C ARG A 50 27.17 -7.56 8.48
N LEU A 51 27.86 -7.69 7.34
CA LEU A 51 29.31 -7.44 7.24
C LEU A 51 29.69 -5.98 7.53
N VAL A 52 28.79 -5.03 7.26
CA VAL A 52 28.98 -3.59 7.56
C VAL A 52 28.51 -3.20 8.96
N GLY A 53 28.16 -4.17 9.81
CA GLY A 53 27.73 -3.95 11.21
C GLY A 53 26.24 -3.61 11.37
N ILE A 54 25.42 -3.74 10.31
CA ILE A 54 23.97 -3.53 10.40
C ILE A 54 23.30 -4.73 11.08
N ARG A 55 22.54 -4.45 12.14
CA ARG A 55 21.72 -5.45 12.83
C ARG A 55 20.44 -5.74 12.02
N VAL A 56 20.54 -6.62 11.03
CA VAL A 56 19.43 -6.97 10.12
C VAL A 56 18.15 -7.38 10.85
N SER A 57 18.25 -8.14 11.94
CA SER A 57 17.10 -8.56 12.75
C SER A 57 16.34 -7.38 13.34
N TRP A 58 17.04 -6.36 13.84
CA TRP A 58 16.42 -5.11 14.31
C TRP A 58 15.81 -4.30 13.18
N MET A 59 16.46 -4.20 12.01
CA MET A 59 15.90 -3.52 10.84
C MET A 59 14.62 -4.19 10.35
N LEU A 60 14.57 -5.51 10.32
CA LEU A 60 13.36 -6.27 9.97
C LEU A 60 12.25 -6.05 10.99
N ALA A 61 12.56 -6.12 12.29
CA ALA A 61 11.60 -5.87 13.36
C ALA A 61 11.01 -4.44 13.28
N LEU A 62 11.83 -3.43 13.01
CA LEU A 62 11.38 -2.06 12.77
C LEU A 62 10.50 -1.95 11.51
N GLY A 63 10.82 -2.69 10.45
CA GLY A 63 10.00 -2.77 9.24
C GLY A 63 8.61 -3.33 9.52
N TRP A 64 8.53 -4.45 10.25
CA TRP A 64 7.26 -5.03 10.70
C TRP A 64 6.49 -4.09 11.62
N GLY A 65 7.18 -3.41 12.55
CA GLY A 65 6.57 -2.44 13.45
C GLY A 65 5.96 -1.24 12.70
N LEU A 66 6.69 -0.70 11.72
CA LEU A 66 6.19 0.38 10.86
C LEU A 66 4.98 -0.08 10.03
N ALA A 67 5.05 -1.27 9.41
CA ALA A 67 3.95 -1.83 8.64
C ALA A 67 2.69 -2.02 9.50
N ALA A 68 2.83 -2.55 10.72
CA ALA A 68 1.73 -2.72 11.66
C ALA A 68 1.13 -1.37 12.10
N ALA A 69 1.97 -0.37 12.40
CA ALA A 69 1.50 0.96 12.76
C ALA A 69 0.72 1.62 11.62
N ILE A 70 1.20 1.50 10.38
CA ILE A 70 0.53 2.04 9.20
C ILE A 70 -0.80 1.32 8.95
N GLY A 71 -0.80 -0.02 9.06
CA GLY A 71 -1.98 -0.85 8.91
C GLY A 71 -3.05 -0.56 9.96
N ALA A 72 -2.65 -0.29 11.21
CA ALA A 72 -3.57 0.09 12.28
C ALA A 72 -4.27 1.43 12.01
N VAL A 73 -3.52 2.42 11.54
CA VAL A 73 -4.10 3.73 11.15
C VAL A 73 -5.05 3.56 9.96
N ALA A 74 -4.65 2.82 8.93
CA ALA A 74 -5.51 2.53 7.78
C ALA A 74 -6.79 1.79 8.19
N GLY A 75 -6.70 0.79 9.09
CA GLY A 75 -7.84 0.04 9.61
C GLY A 75 -8.82 0.93 10.38
N MET A 76 -8.33 1.79 11.28
CA MET A 76 -9.17 2.75 12.01
C MET A 76 -9.95 3.69 11.09
N MET A 77 -9.37 4.04 9.93
CA MET A 77 -10.02 4.91 8.95
C MET A 77 -11.11 4.19 8.15
N ILE A 78 -11.00 2.88 7.96
CA ILE A 78 -11.97 2.08 7.20
C ILE A 78 -13.09 1.53 8.08
N ALA A 79 -12.83 1.31 9.38
CA ALA A 79 -13.80 0.82 10.34
C ALA A 79 -15.17 1.52 10.35
N PRO A 80 -15.29 2.86 10.24
CA PRO A 80 -16.60 3.53 10.21
C PRO A 80 -17.31 3.45 8.85
N VAL A 81 -16.62 3.01 7.80
CA VAL A 81 -17.15 2.96 6.42
C VAL A 81 -17.75 1.58 6.11
N VAL A 82 -17.25 0.53 6.74
CA VAL A 82 -17.64 -0.86 6.48
C VAL A 82 -18.40 -1.40 7.68
N PHE A 83 -19.45 -2.20 7.44
CA PHE A 83 -20.19 -2.87 8.52
C PHE A 83 -19.24 -3.73 9.37
N LEU A 84 -19.47 -3.75 10.68
CA LEU A 84 -18.66 -4.48 11.64
C LEU A 84 -18.86 -5.99 11.45
N ASP A 85 -17.97 -6.59 10.66
CA ASP A 85 -17.88 -8.03 10.45
C ASP A 85 -16.46 -8.51 10.77
N PRO A 86 -16.29 -9.70 11.38
CA PRO A 86 -14.97 -10.24 11.69
C PRO A 86 -14.04 -10.37 10.47
N ASN A 87 -14.61 -10.47 9.27
CA ASN A 87 -13.87 -10.69 8.02
C ASN A 87 -13.73 -9.42 7.16
N MET A 88 -14.10 -8.24 7.69
CA MET A 88 -14.14 -6.99 6.92
C MET A 88 -12.77 -6.58 6.33
N MET A 89 -11.66 -6.92 6.99
CA MET A 89 -10.30 -6.58 6.50
C MET A 89 -9.74 -7.54 5.45
N ALA A 90 -10.29 -8.74 5.28
CA ALA A 90 -9.69 -9.71 4.36
C ALA A 90 -9.76 -9.24 2.89
N GLY A 91 -10.88 -8.64 2.48
CA GLY A 91 -11.01 -8.06 1.15
C GLY A 91 -10.10 -6.84 0.96
N ILE A 92 -10.00 -5.98 1.97
CA ILE A 92 -9.14 -4.79 1.96
C ILE A 92 -7.67 -5.20 1.81
N LEU A 93 -7.24 -6.25 2.50
CA LEU A 93 -5.89 -6.79 2.38
C LEU A 93 -5.60 -7.27 0.94
N LEU A 94 -6.56 -7.95 0.32
CA LEU A 94 -6.46 -8.39 -1.07
C LEU A 94 -6.27 -7.20 -2.03
N TYR A 95 -7.05 -6.12 -1.86
CA TYR A 95 -6.90 -4.90 -2.66
C TYR A 95 -5.56 -4.18 -2.40
N GLY A 96 -5.14 -4.11 -1.14
CA GLY A 96 -3.83 -3.54 -0.78
C GLY A 96 -2.68 -4.32 -1.40
N PHE A 97 -2.79 -5.66 -1.44
CA PHE A 97 -1.81 -6.52 -2.08
C PHE A 97 -1.82 -6.38 -3.60
N ALA A 98 -3.00 -6.30 -4.22
CA ALA A 98 -3.15 -6.01 -5.65
C ALA A 98 -2.51 -4.67 -6.03
N ALA A 99 -2.74 -3.63 -5.23
CA ALA A 99 -2.13 -2.32 -5.39
C ALA A 99 -0.60 -2.34 -5.27
N ALA A 100 -0.08 -3.04 -4.26
CA ALA A 100 1.36 -3.19 -4.06
C ALA A 100 2.04 -3.95 -5.21
N LEU A 101 1.40 -5.01 -5.71
CA LEU A 101 1.87 -5.75 -6.88
C LEU A 101 1.80 -4.92 -8.17
N LEU A 102 0.69 -4.21 -8.40
CA LEU A 102 0.54 -3.33 -9.57
C LEU A 102 1.62 -2.24 -9.58
N GLY A 103 1.91 -1.67 -8.41
CA GLY A 103 2.94 -0.65 -8.24
C GLY A 103 4.37 -1.17 -8.32
N GLY A 104 4.59 -2.41 -7.88
CA GLY A 104 5.89 -3.04 -7.67
C GLY A 104 6.33 -2.94 -6.21
N ILE A 105 6.62 -4.11 -5.60
CA ILE A 105 6.92 -4.25 -4.16
C ILE A 105 8.19 -3.49 -3.75
N ASP A 106 9.15 -3.37 -4.66
CA ASP A 106 10.44 -2.73 -4.39
C ASP A 106 10.43 -1.20 -4.49
N ASN A 107 9.36 -0.62 -5.07
CA ASN A 107 9.28 0.81 -5.32
C ASN A 107 8.11 1.46 -4.56
N PRO A 108 8.37 2.18 -3.46
CA PRO A 108 7.33 2.85 -2.67
C PRO A 108 6.46 3.80 -3.50
N TRP A 109 7.06 4.55 -4.44
CA TRP A 109 6.31 5.44 -5.33
C TRP A 109 5.40 4.68 -6.28
N GLY A 110 5.85 3.53 -6.77
CA GLY A 110 5.05 2.65 -7.60
C GLY A 110 3.83 2.13 -6.84
N ALA A 111 4.01 1.69 -5.59
CA ALA A 111 2.94 1.20 -4.74
C ALA A 111 1.83 2.25 -4.49
N VAL A 112 2.19 3.53 -4.31
CA VAL A 112 1.21 4.62 -4.14
C VAL A 112 0.36 4.80 -5.40
N VAL A 113 1.01 4.89 -6.57
CA VAL A 113 0.30 5.00 -7.86
C VAL A 113 -0.56 3.76 -8.10
N GLY A 114 -0.06 2.57 -7.75
CA GLY A 114 -0.81 1.34 -7.86
C GLY A 114 -2.05 1.30 -6.97
N GLY A 115 -1.97 1.82 -5.75
CA GLY A 115 -3.10 2.01 -4.84
C GLY A 115 -4.18 2.92 -5.42
N PHE A 116 -3.78 4.05 -6.00
CA PHE A 116 -4.72 4.97 -6.65
C PHE A 116 -5.42 4.30 -7.85
N ILE A 117 -4.68 3.60 -8.71
CA ILE A 117 -5.26 2.91 -9.88
C ILE A 117 -6.24 1.84 -9.42
N VAL A 118 -5.83 0.96 -8.50
CA VAL A 118 -6.70 -0.12 -8.00
C VAL A 118 -7.94 0.44 -7.32
N GLY A 119 -7.81 1.51 -6.52
CA GLY A 119 -8.96 2.16 -5.88
C GLY A 119 -9.94 2.78 -6.87
N VAL A 120 -9.46 3.46 -7.91
CA VAL A 120 -10.32 4.03 -8.96
C VAL A 120 -11.02 2.92 -9.75
N VAL A 121 -10.29 1.87 -10.13
CA VAL A 121 -10.83 0.72 -10.86
C VAL A 121 -11.87 -0.02 -10.03
N GLU A 122 -11.61 -0.25 -8.74
CA GLU A 122 -12.56 -0.88 -7.81
C GLU A 122 -13.83 -0.03 -7.66
N ASN A 123 -13.71 1.29 -7.53
CA ASN A 123 -14.85 2.19 -7.44
C ASN A 123 -15.71 2.17 -8.71
N LEU A 124 -15.09 2.23 -9.90
CA LEU A 124 -15.78 2.18 -11.18
C LEU A 124 -16.48 0.83 -11.40
N LEU A 125 -15.79 -0.28 -11.14
CA LEU A 125 -16.36 -1.62 -11.32
C LEU A 125 -17.49 -1.90 -10.32
N GLY A 126 -17.34 -1.43 -9.09
CA GLY A 126 -18.37 -1.52 -8.06
C GLY A 126 -19.62 -0.70 -8.39
N ALA A 127 -19.45 0.48 -9.02
CA ALA A 127 -20.56 1.36 -9.39
C ALA A 127 -21.30 0.92 -10.66
N TYR A 128 -20.60 0.35 -11.65
CA TYR A 128 -21.13 0.23 -13.01
C TYR A 128 -21.42 -1.21 -13.48
N VAL A 129 -20.76 -2.23 -12.93
CA VAL A 129 -20.72 -3.56 -13.60
C VAL A 129 -21.23 -4.71 -12.73
N ILE A 130 -20.96 -4.73 -11.42
CA ILE A 130 -20.90 -6.01 -10.69
C ILE A 130 -21.76 -6.08 -9.40
N GLY A 131 -22.15 -4.95 -8.80
CA GLY A 131 -22.76 -4.95 -7.48
C GLY A 131 -21.78 -5.37 -6.37
N THR A 132 -22.12 -5.10 -5.12
CA THR A 132 -21.18 -5.17 -3.97
C THR A 132 -20.65 -6.58 -3.66
N GLU A 133 -21.25 -7.63 -4.23
CA GLU A 133 -21.02 -9.03 -3.82
C GLU A 133 -19.80 -9.71 -4.45
N LEU A 134 -19.37 -9.29 -5.65
CA LEU A 134 -18.23 -9.92 -6.36
C LEU A 134 -16.95 -9.07 -6.28
N LYS A 135 -16.87 -8.15 -5.31
CA LYS A 135 -15.70 -7.30 -5.05
C LYS A 135 -14.40 -8.11 -4.95
N LEU A 136 -14.41 -9.22 -4.19
CA LEU A 136 -13.26 -10.09 -4.01
C LEU A 136 -12.74 -10.71 -5.33
N THR A 137 -13.64 -11.07 -6.24
CA THR A 137 -13.29 -11.65 -7.55
C THR A 137 -12.50 -10.65 -8.42
N VAL A 138 -12.88 -9.37 -8.37
CA VAL A 138 -12.19 -8.29 -9.09
C VAL A 138 -10.75 -8.14 -8.61
N ALA A 139 -10.51 -8.18 -7.29
CA ALA A 139 -9.16 -8.11 -6.72
C ALA A 139 -8.28 -9.26 -7.22
N LEU A 140 -8.82 -10.48 -7.21
CA LEU A 140 -8.11 -11.67 -7.65
C LEU A 140 -7.77 -11.62 -9.15
N ILE A 141 -8.72 -11.20 -9.99
CA ILE A 141 -8.50 -11.04 -11.44
C ILE A 141 -7.43 -9.98 -11.69
N LEU A 142 -7.46 -8.86 -10.96
CA LEU A 142 -6.42 -7.83 -11.03
C LEU A 142 -5.04 -8.42 -10.73
N ILE A 143 -4.90 -9.13 -9.61
CA ILE A 143 -3.63 -9.77 -9.22
C ILE A 143 -3.15 -10.73 -10.31
N VAL A 144 -4.00 -11.65 -10.76
CA VAL A 144 -3.66 -12.65 -11.79
C VAL A 144 -3.28 -11.96 -13.10
N GLY A 145 -4.05 -10.94 -13.51
CA GLY A 145 -3.78 -10.17 -14.72
C GLY A 145 -2.45 -9.42 -14.66
N ILE A 146 -2.16 -8.75 -13.55
CA ILE A 146 -0.88 -8.05 -13.33
C ILE A 146 0.28 -9.03 -13.35
N LEU A 147 0.18 -10.14 -12.62
CA LEU A 147 1.25 -11.14 -12.55
C LEU A 147 1.51 -11.79 -13.90
N THR A 148 0.47 -11.96 -14.73
CA THR A 148 0.58 -12.53 -16.07
C THR A 148 1.24 -11.56 -17.05
N VAL A 149 0.88 -10.27 -17.00
CA VAL A 149 1.38 -9.27 -17.96
C VAL A 149 2.75 -8.71 -17.54
N LYS A 150 2.94 -8.44 -16.25
CA LYS A 150 4.15 -7.79 -15.72
C LYS A 150 4.36 -8.13 -14.23
N PRO A 151 4.98 -9.28 -13.90
CA PRO A 151 5.11 -9.78 -12.51
C PRO A 151 5.93 -8.88 -11.58
N ALA A 152 6.77 -8.00 -12.13
CA ALA A 152 7.51 -7.01 -11.36
C ALA A 152 6.70 -5.73 -11.03
N GLY A 153 5.46 -5.61 -11.52
CA GLY A 153 4.66 -4.39 -11.43
C GLY A 153 5.08 -3.30 -12.43
N LEU A 154 4.35 -2.18 -12.42
CA LEU A 154 4.57 -1.07 -13.35
C LEU A 154 5.96 -0.45 -13.19
N PHE A 155 6.47 -0.34 -11.96
CA PHE A 155 7.73 0.34 -11.63
C PHE A 155 8.79 -0.56 -10.96
N GLY A 156 8.67 -1.88 -11.08
CA GLY A 156 9.68 -2.82 -10.57
C GLY A 156 11.01 -2.70 -11.32
N LYS A 157 12.11 -2.70 -10.58
CA LYS A 157 13.46 -2.71 -11.17
C LYS A 157 13.88 -4.15 -11.42
N HIS A 158 14.33 -4.45 -12.64
CA HIS A 158 15.03 -5.70 -12.91
C HIS A 158 16.34 -5.72 -12.11
N VAL A 159 16.45 -6.62 -11.14
CA VAL A 159 17.72 -6.91 -10.47
C VAL A 159 18.61 -7.62 -11.48
N VAL A 160 19.39 -6.84 -12.23
CA VAL A 160 20.45 -7.39 -13.10
C VAL A 160 21.60 -7.79 -12.18
N SER A 161 21.61 -9.06 -11.78
CA SER A 161 22.81 -9.70 -11.24
C SER A 161 23.85 -9.74 -12.36
N ARG A 162 24.85 -8.86 -12.33
CA ARG A 162 26.05 -9.05 -13.13
C ARG A 162 26.87 -10.15 -12.47
N VAL A 163 26.90 -11.31 -13.12
CA VAL A 163 27.82 -12.43 -12.83
C VAL A 163 29.23 -12.01 -13.23
#